data_AF-A0AAW2GSJ3-F1
#
_entry.id   AF-A0AAW2GSJ3-F1
#
_cell.length_a   1.000
_cell.length_b   1.000
_cell.length_c   1.000
_cell.angle_alpha   90.00
_cell.angle_beta   90.00
_cell.angle_gamma   90.00
#
_symmetry.space_group_name_H-M   'P 1'
#
loop_
_entity.id
_entity.type
_entity.pdbx_description
1 polymer ?
#
loop_
_entity_poly.entity_id
_entity_poly.type
_entity_poly.pdbx_seq_one_letter_code
_entity_poly.pdbx_strand_id
1 'polypeptide(L)'
;MNNKEAVQHHICTQGPPISERPRRLIGKKLAAARKEFNTLLARGIIRPSASPLHLVPKKLGDWRATGDYRKINSVTIPNSYPLPIIEDLLQECHNSTVFSKVDLQRAYYHVPVAPEDI
;
A
#
# COMPACT_ATOMS: atom_id res chain seq x y z
N MET A 1 -23.33 1.97 21.52
CA MET A 1 -23.56 1.67 20.09
C MET A 1 -22.27 1.10 19.53
N ASN A 2 -22.36 -0.07 18.93
CA ASN A 2 -21.31 -1.08 18.73
C ASN A 2 -19.94 -0.53 18.32
N ASN A 3 -18.93 -0.87 19.13
CA ASN A 3 -17.52 -0.75 18.82
C ASN A 3 -17.21 -1.74 17.68
N LYS A 4 -17.49 -1.37 16.43
CA LYS A 4 -17.00 -2.12 15.27
C LYS A 4 -15.48 -2.00 15.32
N GLU A 5 -14.79 -3.08 15.63
CA GLU A 5 -13.33 -3.14 15.55
C GLU A 5 -12.90 -2.60 14.17
N ALA A 6 -11.91 -1.71 14.17
CA ALA A 6 -11.42 -1.13 12.94
C ALA A 6 -10.91 -2.24 12.01
N VAL A 7 -11.29 -2.20 10.74
CA VAL A 7 -10.83 -3.17 9.74
C VAL A 7 -9.31 -3.17 9.70
N GLN A 8 -8.70 -4.34 9.78
CA GLN A 8 -7.26 -4.55 9.68
C GLN A 8 -6.91 -5.31 8.39
N HIS A 9 -5.74 -5.03 7.84
CA HIS A 9 -5.20 -5.76 6.71
C HIS A 9 -4.35 -6.94 7.21
N HIS A 10 -4.76 -8.16 6.85
CA HIS A 10 -4.02 -9.37 7.15
C HIS A 10 -3.18 -9.84 5.95
N ILE A 11 -1.97 -10.35 6.22
CA ILE A 11 -1.02 -10.83 5.22
C ILE A 11 -0.76 -12.33 5.41
N CYS A 12 -1.73 -13.16 4.99
CA CYS A 12 -1.61 -14.61 5.08
C CYS A 12 -0.58 -15.15 4.08
N THR A 13 0.54 -15.70 4.54
CA THR A 13 1.59 -16.29 3.69
C THR A 13 1.71 -17.80 3.88
N GLN A 14 2.21 -18.49 2.87
CA GLN A 14 2.53 -19.92 2.92
C GLN A 14 4.04 -20.15 2.92
N GLY A 15 4.50 -21.06 3.78
CA GLY A 15 5.91 -21.43 3.87
C GLY A 15 6.74 -20.52 4.79
N PRO A 16 8.08 -20.60 4.73
CA PRO A 16 8.96 -19.86 5.65
C PRO A 16 9.02 -18.37 5.31
N PRO A 17 9.42 -17.51 6.28
CA PRO A 17 9.61 -16.08 6.05
C PRO A 17 10.58 -15.78 4.91
N ILE A 18 10.25 -14.76 4.10
CA ILE A 18 11.07 -14.33 2.98
C ILE A 18 11.99 -13.19 3.39
N SER A 19 13.28 -13.33 3.10
CA SER A 19 14.27 -12.27 3.24
C SER A 19 15.00 -12.05 1.90
N GLU A 20 15.28 -10.79 1.57
CA GLU A 20 16.04 -10.44 0.38
C GLU A 20 17.07 -9.35 0.71
N ARG A 21 18.24 -9.48 0.07
CA ARG A 21 19.32 -8.50 0.22
C ARG A 21 18.86 -7.12 -0.26
N PRO A 22 19.04 -6.05 0.55
CA PRO A 22 18.71 -4.70 0.15
C PRO A 22 19.47 -4.28 -1.11
N ARG A 23 18.79 -3.59 -2.02
CA ARG A 23 19.44 -2.99 -3.19
C ARG A 23 20.23 -1.75 -2.78
N ARG A 24 21.42 -1.61 -3.38
CA ARG A 24 22.29 -0.46 -3.13
C ARG A 24 21.63 0.83 -3.65
N LEU A 25 21.51 1.82 -2.78
CA LEU A 25 21.02 3.16 -3.11
C LEU A 25 22.17 4.17 -3.01
N ILE A 26 22.34 5.02 -4.02
CA ILE A 26 23.41 6.03 -4.07
C ILE A 26 22.89 7.36 -4.59
N GLY A 27 23.54 8.47 -4.21
CA GLY A 27 23.27 9.81 -4.70
C GLY A 27 21.80 10.23 -4.52
N LYS A 28 21.18 10.75 -5.59
CA LYS A 28 19.79 11.25 -5.60
C LYS A 28 18.77 10.20 -5.13
N LYS A 29 19.00 8.92 -5.44
CA LYS A 29 18.12 7.81 -5.02
C LYS A 29 18.09 7.64 -3.50
N LEU A 30 19.26 7.65 -2.87
CA LEU A 30 19.38 7.53 -1.41
C LEU A 30 18.79 8.75 -0.70
N ALA A 31 19.05 9.95 -1.22
CA ALA A 31 18.51 11.19 -0.67
C ALA A 31 16.97 11.22 -0.71
N ALA A 32 16.37 10.84 -1.84
CA ALA A 32 14.93 10.76 -2.00
C ALA A 32 14.30 9.74 -1.05
N ALA A 33 14.83 8.51 -1.00
CA ALA A 33 14.33 7.47 -0.10
C ALA A 33 14.42 7.89 1.37
N ARG A 34 15.54 8.49 1.79
CA ARG A 34 15.72 8.97 3.17
C ARG A 34 14.73 10.06 3.53
N LYS A 35 14.50 11.03 2.65
CA LYS A 35 13.52 12.11 2.85
C LYS A 35 12.11 11.56 3.02
N GLU A 36 11.72 10.62 2.16
CA GLU A 36 10.40 9.98 2.21
C GLU A 36 10.21 9.18 3.50
N PHE A 37 11.16 8.31 3.86
CA PHE A 37 11.07 7.52 5.08
C PHE A 37 11.06 8.36 6.35
N ASN A 38 11.88 9.40 6.44
CA ASN A 38 11.86 10.29 7.60
C ASN A 38 10.48 10.95 7.76
N THR A 39 9.83 11.32 6.66
CA THR A 39 8.47 11.89 6.68
C THR A 39 7.44 10.85 7.14
N LEU A 40 7.55 9.61 6.66
CA LEU A 40 6.64 8.53 7.04
C LEU A 40 6.82 8.10 8.51
N LEU A 41 8.06 8.04 8.99
CA LEU A 41 8.40 7.75 10.39
C LEU A 41 7.86 8.84 11.32
N ALA A 42 8.07 10.12 10.98
CA ALA A 42 7.56 11.24 11.79
C ALA A 42 6.04 11.27 11.87
N ARG A 43 5.34 10.72 10.87
CA ARG A 43 3.88 10.60 10.84
C ARG A 43 3.36 9.30 11.49
N GLY A 44 4.25 8.41 11.96
CA GLY A 44 3.86 7.12 12.52
C GLY A 44 3.27 6.13 11.52
N ILE A 45 3.47 6.35 10.21
CA ILE A 45 2.91 5.48 9.16
C ILE A 45 3.74 4.20 9.00
N ILE A 46 5.05 4.28 9.27
CA ILE A 46 5.98 3.14 9.16
C ILE A 46 6.82 3.02 10.42
N ARG A 47 7.46 1.87 10.59
CA ARG A 47 8.49 1.59 11.61
C ARG A 47 9.74 0.99 10.96
N PRO A 48 10.92 1.04 11.63
CA PRO A 48 12.12 0.38 11.13
C PRO A 48 11.89 -1.10 10.82
N SER A 49 12.28 -1.54 9.62
CA SER A 49 12.11 -2.91 9.12
C SER A 49 13.14 -3.22 8.02
N ALA A 50 13.24 -4.50 7.62
CA ALA A 50 14.22 -4.99 6.64
C ALA A 50 13.61 -5.33 5.26
N SER A 51 12.56 -4.62 4.85
CA SER A 51 11.84 -4.91 3.60
C SER A 51 12.60 -4.42 2.34
N PRO A 52 12.59 -5.18 1.23
CA PRO A 52 13.25 -4.79 -0.01
C PRO A 52 12.66 -3.51 -0.62
N LEU A 53 13.53 -2.63 -1.11
CA LEU A 53 13.14 -1.38 -1.75
C LEU A 53 13.47 -1.32 -3.24
N HIS A 54 12.63 -0.65 -3.99
CA HIS A 54 12.82 -0.23 -5.37
C HIS A 54 12.54 1.27 -5.50
N LEU A 55 13.15 1.95 -6.47
CA LEU A 55 12.94 3.37 -6.72
C LEU A 55 12.53 3.58 -8.17
N VAL A 56 11.37 4.20 -8.36
CA VAL A 56 10.80 4.46 -9.69
C VAL A 56 10.96 5.95 -10.00
N PRO A 57 11.43 6.33 -11.21
CA PRO A 57 11.51 7.73 -11.60
C PRO A 57 10.10 8.33 -11.76
N LYS A 58 9.90 9.55 -11.27
CA LYS A 58 8.71 10.36 -11.50
C LYS A 58 8.91 11.19 -12.77
N LYS A 59 7.82 11.51 -13.47
CA LYS A 59 7.82 12.32 -14.70
C LYS A 59 8.59 13.67 -14.58
N LEU A 60 8.68 14.23 -13.37
CA LEU A 60 9.36 15.52 -13.10
C LEU A 60 10.77 15.38 -12.50
N GLY A 61 11.44 14.24 -12.70
CA GLY A 61 12.86 14.04 -12.31
C GLY A 61 13.11 13.67 -10.84
N ASP A 62 12.05 13.55 -10.04
CA ASP A 62 12.10 13.05 -8.66
C ASP A 62 12.00 11.51 -8.60
N TRP A 63 12.27 10.90 -7.45
CA TRP A 63 12.18 9.44 -7.25
C TRP A 63 11.09 9.08 -6.24
N ARG A 64 10.40 7.95 -6.46
CA ARG A 64 9.42 7.37 -5.51
C ARG A 64 9.95 6.10 -4.89
N ALA A 65 10.06 6.04 -3.56
CA ALA A 65 10.39 4.82 -2.85
C ALA A 65 9.20 3.85 -2.94
N THR A 66 9.43 2.64 -3.45
CA THR A 66 8.40 1.63 -3.69
C THR A 66 8.87 0.31 -3.08
N GLY A 67 8.09 -0.30 -2.18
CA GLY A 67 8.40 -1.62 -1.64
C GLY A 67 8.40 -2.66 -2.77
N ASP A 68 9.42 -3.51 -2.84
CA ASP A 68 9.44 -4.63 -3.77
C ASP A 68 8.87 -5.88 -3.09
N TYR A 69 7.55 -6.03 -3.20
CA TYR A 69 6.80 -7.12 -2.59
C TYR A 69 6.60 -8.33 -3.51
N ARG A 70 7.29 -8.41 -4.66
CA ARG A 70 7.04 -9.49 -5.63
C ARG A 70 7.21 -10.89 -5.04
N LYS A 71 8.23 -11.10 -4.21
CA LYS A 71 8.47 -12.40 -3.56
C LYS A 71 7.45 -12.72 -2.49
N ILE A 72 7.13 -11.77 -1.61
CA ILE A 72 6.10 -12.00 -0.59
C ILE A 72 4.73 -12.23 -1.25
N ASN A 73 4.38 -11.44 -2.26
CA ASN A 73 3.13 -11.61 -3.01
C ASN A 73 3.01 -12.98 -3.69
N SER A 74 4.12 -13.63 -4.07
CA SER A 74 4.08 -14.98 -4.66
C SER A 74 3.74 -16.09 -3.66
N VAL A 75 3.89 -15.83 -2.35
CA VAL A 75 3.53 -16.77 -1.27
C VAL A 75 2.33 -16.28 -0.45
N THR A 76 1.84 -15.07 -0.71
CA THR A 76 0.62 -14.54 -0.11
C THR A 76 -0.60 -15.24 -0.69
N ILE A 77 -1.51 -15.71 0.17
CA ILE A 77 -2.79 -16.28 -0.24
C ILE A 77 -3.64 -15.18 -0.89
N PRO A 78 -4.08 -15.35 -2.15
CA PRO A 78 -4.90 -14.33 -2.81
C PRO A 78 -6.21 -14.08 -2.06
N ASN A 79 -6.42 -12.83 -1.64
CA ASN A 79 -7.69 -12.37 -1.09
C ASN A 79 -8.42 -11.58 -2.18
N SER A 80 -9.32 -12.24 -2.89
CA SER A 80 -10.12 -11.62 -3.95
C SER A 80 -11.49 -11.24 -3.41
N TYR A 81 -11.79 -9.95 -3.44
CA TYR A 81 -13.13 -9.45 -3.21
C TYR A 81 -13.83 -9.26 -4.56
N PRO A 82 -15.04 -9.80 -4.77
CA PRO A 82 -15.75 -9.64 -6.03
C PRO A 82 -16.09 -8.15 -6.22
N LEU A 83 -15.50 -7.55 -7.25
CA LEU A 83 -15.89 -6.20 -7.66
C LEU A 83 -17.22 -6.29 -8.42
N PRO A 84 -18.15 -5.36 -8.19
CA PRO A 84 -19.39 -5.30 -8.95
C PRO A 84 -19.10 -5.06 -10.44
N ILE A 85 -20.00 -5.54 -11.29
CA ILE A 85 -19.97 -5.31 -12.73
C ILE A 85 -20.25 -3.82 -12.99
N ILE A 86 -19.51 -3.20 -13.92
CA ILE A 86 -19.60 -1.76 -14.14
C ILE A 86 -20.98 -1.36 -14.69
N GLU A 87 -21.60 -2.21 -15.50
CA GLU A 87 -22.95 -2.00 -16.04
C GLU A 87 -24.00 -1.91 -14.93
N ASP A 88 -23.91 -2.77 -13.90
CA ASP A 88 -24.83 -2.75 -12.76
C ASP A 88 -24.72 -1.44 -11.98
N LEU A 89 -23.49 -0.99 -11.72
CA LEU A 89 -23.22 0.29 -11.06
C LEU A 89 -23.77 1.49 -11.86
N LEU A 90 -23.67 1.45 -13.19
CA LEU A 90 -24.20 2.50 -14.05
C LEU A 90 -25.73 2.49 -14.10
N GLN A 91 -26.35 1.30 -14.06
CA GLN A 91 -27.80 1.19 -13.99
C GLN A 91 -28.34 1.73 -12.66
N GLU A 92 -27.67 1.50 -11.53
CA GLU A 92 -28.05 2.13 -10.25
C GLU A 92 -28.05 3.66 -10.33
N CYS A 93 -27.18 4.22 -11.17
CA CYS A 93 -27.02 5.66 -11.33
C CYS A 93 -27.92 6.29 -12.42
N HIS A 94 -28.74 5.51 -13.16
CA HIS A 94 -29.40 5.97 -14.39
C HIS A 94 -30.33 7.18 -14.23
N ASN A 95 -30.97 7.35 -13.06
CA ASN A 95 -31.87 8.47 -12.78
C ASN A 95 -31.20 9.62 -12.02
N SER A 96 -29.90 9.51 -11.74
CA SER A 96 -29.15 10.55 -11.04
C SER A 96 -28.77 11.67 -11.99
N THR A 97 -29.05 12.92 -11.59
CA THR A 97 -28.75 14.11 -12.40
C THR A 97 -27.52 14.88 -11.90
N VAL A 98 -27.06 14.57 -10.69
CA VAL A 98 -25.91 15.21 -10.04
C VAL A 98 -24.96 14.13 -9.53
N PHE A 99 -23.68 14.26 -9.88
CA PHE A 99 -22.63 13.32 -9.48
C PHE A 99 -21.53 14.05 -8.72
N SER A 100 -20.96 13.37 -7.72
CA SER A 100 -19.74 13.81 -7.05
C SER A 100 -18.74 12.65 -7.01
N LYS A 101 -17.45 12.99 -7.02
CA LYS A 101 -16.36 12.02 -6.92
C LYS A 101 -15.48 12.39 -5.74
N VAL A 102 -15.20 11.40 -4.90
CA VAL A 102 -14.28 11.53 -3.78
C VAL A 102 -13.02 10.72 -4.10
N ASP A 103 -11.85 11.35 -4.00
CA ASP A 103 -10.56 10.67 -4.10
C ASP A 103 -9.91 10.61 -2.71
N LEU A 104 -9.63 9.41 -2.24
CA LEU A 104 -9.00 9.21 -0.94
C LEU A 104 -7.48 9.31 -1.08
N GLN A 105 -6.93 10.44 -0.63
CA GLN A 105 -5.49 10.65 -0.64
C GLN A 105 -4.79 9.60 0.24
N ARG A 106 -3.89 8.80 -0.37
CA ARG A 106 -3.09 7.76 0.33
C ARG A 106 -3.96 6.75 1.11
N ALA A 107 -5.08 6.34 0.52
CA ALA A 107 -6.04 5.40 1.11
C ALA A 107 -5.41 4.14 1.74
N TYR A 108 -4.32 3.62 1.16
CA TYR A 108 -3.58 2.47 1.72
C TYR A 108 -3.09 2.66 3.16
N TYR A 109 -2.91 3.89 3.64
CA TYR A 109 -2.43 4.16 4.99
C TYR A 109 -3.55 4.28 6.03
N HIS A 110 -4.80 4.29 5.60
CA HIS A 110 -5.95 4.44 6.50
C HIS A 110 -6.35 3.11 7.14
N VAL A 111 -5.96 1.98 6.54
CA VAL A 111 -6.21 0.63 7.07
C VAL A 111 -4.93 0.13 7.74
N PRO A 112 -4.91 -0.09 9.07
CA PRO A 112 -3.76 -0.63 9.75
C PRO A 112 -3.50 -2.09 9.35
N VAL A 113 -2.22 -2.49 9.34
CA VAL A 113 -1.84 -3.90 9.26
C VAL A 113 -2.11 -4.56 10.61
N ALA A 114 -2.60 -5.80 10.61
CA ALA A 114 -2.87 -6.55 11.83
C ALA A 114 -1.58 -6.73 12.65
N PRO A 115 -1.57 -6.52 13.98
CA PRO A 115 -0.36 -6.59 14.81
C PRO A 115 0.45 -7.88 14.69
N GLU A 116 -0.23 -9.00 14.43
CA GLU A 116 0.34 -10.33 14.21
C GLU A 116 1.13 -10.46 12.90
N ASP A 117 0.86 -9.59 11.92
CA ASP A 117 1.48 -9.61 10.59
C ASP A 117 2.61 -8.56 10.44
N ILE A 118 2.99 -7.87 11.52
CA ILE A 118 4.01 -6.80 11.51
C ILE A 118 5.36 -7.26 12.06
#